data_AF-A0A4D9DG69-F1
#
_entry.id   AF-A0A4D9DG69-F1
#
_cell.length_a   1.000
_cell.length_b   1.000
_cell.length_c   1.000
_cell.angle_alpha   90.00
_cell.angle_beta   90.00
_cell.angle_gamma   90.00
#
_symmetry.space_group_name_H-M   'P 1'
#
loop_
_entity.id
_entity.type
_entity.pdbx_description
1 polymer ?
#
loop_
_entity_poly.entity_id
_entity_poly.type
_entity_poly.pdbx_seq_one_letter_code
_entity_poly.pdbx_strand_id
1 'polypeptide(L)'
;MIHPLWDLGGREYPQHRAPGPRHDPSAMGPGGQRRPTAQCVPATPLWRLGGRDPQRSVSPPRPYDAWGAETHSAVCHGRGPTPSSWSLLAGMLPHKTKRGQAALERLKVFDGIPPPYDKRKRMVVPAALKVVRLKPTRKFAFLGRLAHEVGWKYQAITSTLEEKRKEKAKLHYNKKKKLMKLQKQAEKNVEGKIARYTDVLKQYGILV
;
A
#
# COMPACT_ATOMS: atom_id res chain seq x y z
N MET A 1 -32.64 24.50 43.54
CA MET A 1 -31.44 23.64 43.68
C MET A 1 -31.58 22.54 42.63
N ILE A 2 -30.80 22.38 41.55
CA ILE A 2 -29.56 22.94 41.03
C ILE A 2 -29.70 22.88 39.48
N HIS A 3 -29.18 23.90 38.79
CA HIS A 3 -29.23 24.10 37.33
C HIS A 3 -28.42 23.07 36.51
N PRO A 4 -28.74 22.82 35.23
CA PRO A 4 -27.75 22.54 34.21
C PRO A 4 -27.35 23.83 33.49
N LEU A 5 -26.08 24.21 33.70
CA LEU A 5 -25.36 25.30 33.04
C LEU A 5 -24.70 24.76 31.77
N TRP A 6 -24.46 25.66 30.81
CA TRP A 6 -23.63 25.55 29.58
C TRP A 6 -24.38 25.30 28.26
N ASP A 7 -25.01 26.38 27.80
CA ASP A 7 -24.93 26.83 26.40
C ASP A 7 -23.61 27.63 26.19
N LEU A 8 -23.23 27.84 24.93
CA LEU A 8 -22.19 28.70 24.36
C LEU A 8 -20.85 28.05 23.97
N GLY A 9 -20.60 28.05 22.66
CA GLY A 9 -19.24 28.24 22.14
C GLY A 9 -18.87 27.43 20.90
N GLY A 10 -19.50 27.72 19.76
CA GLY A 10 -18.93 27.36 18.47
C GLY A 10 -17.53 27.98 18.33
N ARG A 11 -16.51 27.14 18.19
CA ARG A 11 -15.14 27.56 17.90
C ARG A 11 -14.79 27.04 16.52
N GLU A 12 -15.00 27.89 15.54
CA GLU A 12 -14.49 27.73 14.17
C GLU A 12 -12.96 27.53 14.22
N TYR A 13 -12.47 26.49 13.55
CA TYR A 13 -11.04 26.28 13.35
C TYR A 13 -10.56 27.18 12.19
N PRO A 14 -9.55 28.05 12.40
CA PRO A 14 -9.00 28.86 11.32
C PRO A 14 -8.27 27.98 10.30
N GLN A 15 -8.71 28.03 9.05
CA GLN A 15 -8.01 27.45 7.91
C GLN A 15 -6.75 28.27 7.59
N HIS A 16 -5.60 27.91 8.19
CA HIS A 16 -4.32 28.43 7.73
C HIS A 16 -3.91 27.74 6.42
N ARG A 17 -4.25 28.40 5.31
CA ARG A 17 -3.76 28.08 3.96
C ARG A 17 -2.28 28.52 3.88
N ALA A 18 -1.37 27.59 3.62
CA ALA A 18 0.05 27.87 3.45
C ALA A 18 0.30 28.82 2.26
N PRO A 19 1.21 29.80 2.37
CA PRO A 19 1.56 30.67 1.24
C PRO A 19 2.38 29.88 0.20
N GLY A 20 1.98 30.01 -1.07
CA GLY A 20 2.72 29.46 -2.21
C GLY A 20 4.05 30.20 -2.47
N PRO A 21 4.93 29.63 -3.31
CA PRO A 21 6.24 30.22 -3.60
C PRO A 21 6.08 31.58 -4.31
N ARG A 22 6.79 32.60 -3.79
CA ARG A 22 6.87 33.93 -4.40
C ARG A 22 7.84 33.89 -5.58
N HIS A 23 7.40 34.40 -6.72
CA HIS A 23 8.25 34.68 -7.87
C HIS A 23 9.04 35.96 -7.62
N ASP A 24 10.38 35.87 -7.63
CA ASP A 24 11.27 37.03 -7.59
C ASP A 24 11.42 37.65 -8.99
N PRO A 25 11.04 38.93 -9.20
CA PRO A 25 11.22 39.62 -10.46
C PRO A 25 12.45 40.52 -10.39
N SER A 26 13.65 39.95 -10.53
CA SER A 26 14.89 40.72 -10.67
C SER A 26 15.95 39.92 -11.43
N ALA A 27 15.73 39.78 -12.73
CA ALA A 27 16.75 39.39 -13.69
C ALA A 27 16.38 39.97 -15.08
N MET A 28 16.52 41.29 -15.21
CA MET A 28 16.45 41.98 -16.50
C MET A 28 17.80 42.68 -16.72
N GLY A 29 18.62 42.11 -17.60
CA GLY A 29 19.81 42.73 -18.17
C GLY A 29 19.59 43.06 -19.66
N PRO A 30 20.19 44.14 -20.20
CA PRO A 30 19.78 44.72 -21.48
C PRO A 30 20.61 44.24 -22.69
N GLY A 31 19.98 44.30 -23.87
CA GLY A 31 20.62 44.13 -25.18
C GLY A 31 20.40 42.72 -25.76
N GLY A 32 19.91 42.52 -26.97
CA GLY A 32 19.66 43.39 -28.10
C GLY A 32 19.53 42.48 -29.34
N GLN A 33 18.76 42.96 -30.32
CA GLN A 33 18.68 42.51 -31.71
C GLN A 33 17.53 41.58 -32.10
N ARG A 34 16.99 41.94 -33.28
CA ARG A 34 15.70 41.57 -33.86
C ARG A 34 15.84 40.34 -34.77
N ARG A 35 14.67 39.74 -35.06
CA ARG A 35 14.35 38.60 -35.94
C ARG A 35 15.05 38.65 -37.32
N PRO A 36 15.12 37.51 -38.06
CA PRO A 36 14.01 37.23 -38.99
C PRO A 36 13.64 35.75 -39.19
N THR A 37 12.55 35.65 -39.91
CA THR A 37 11.70 34.57 -40.42
C THR A 37 12.37 33.39 -41.14
N ALA A 38 11.64 32.27 -41.08
CA ALA A 38 11.37 31.27 -42.12
C ALA A 38 12.54 30.66 -42.90
N GLN A 39 12.63 29.33 -42.85
CA GLN A 39 12.96 28.50 -44.00
C GLN A 39 12.39 27.09 -43.80
N CYS A 40 11.40 26.75 -44.63
CA CYS A 40 11.09 25.36 -44.98
C CYS A 40 12.18 24.84 -45.91
N VAL A 41 12.71 23.64 -45.66
CA VAL A 41 13.33 22.81 -46.70
C VAL A 41 12.83 21.37 -46.54
N PRO A 42 12.32 20.72 -47.61
CA PRO A 42 11.88 19.34 -47.58
C PRO A 42 13.03 18.38 -47.96
N ALA A 43 13.10 17.21 -47.33
CA ALA A 43 13.73 16.03 -47.94
C ALA A 43 13.29 14.74 -47.23
N THR A 44 13.08 13.74 -48.07
CA THR A 44 12.45 12.42 -47.95
C THR A 44 13.26 11.39 -47.11
N PRO A 45 12.71 10.18 -46.86
CA PRO A 45 12.99 9.37 -45.66
C PRO A 45 14.22 8.47 -45.81
N LEU A 46 14.94 8.28 -44.70
CA LEU A 46 15.97 7.26 -44.58
C LEU A 46 15.68 6.37 -43.38
N TRP A 47 15.15 5.18 -43.65
CA TRP A 47 15.13 4.08 -42.69
C TRP A 47 16.57 3.75 -42.29
N ARG A 48 16.92 3.92 -41.01
CA ARG A 48 18.05 3.19 -40.41
C ARG A 48 17.89 3.05 -38.89
N LEU A 49 17.38 1.88 -38.51
CA LEU A 49 17.83 1.07 -37.37
C LEU A 49 17.97 1.81 -36.02
N GLY A 50 16.82 2.11 -35.40
CA GLY A 50 16.75 2.43 -33.97
C GLY A 50 16.53 1.14 -33.18
N GLY A 51 17.53 0.78 -32.38
CA GLY A 51 17.54 -0.39 -31.51
C GLY A 51 16.35 -0.46 -30.57
N ARG A 52 15.82 -1.67 -30.43
CA ARG A 52 14.79 -2.04 -29.46
C ARG A 52 15.49 -2.10 -28.09
N ASP A 53 15.26 -1.10 -27.24
CA ASP A 53 15.72 -1.10 -25.85
C ASP A 53 15.27 -2.39 -25.13
N PRO A 54 16.19 -3.25 -24.65
CA PRO A 54 15.83 -4.55 -24.08
C PRO A 54 15.55 -4.50 -22.57
N GLN A 55 15.22 -3.34 -21.99
CA GLN A 55 14.99 -3.19 -20.55
C GLN A 55 13.75 -2.39 -20.15
N ARG A 56 12.72 -2.32 -21.00
CA ARG A 56 11.37 -2.00 -20.49
C ARG A 56 10.77 -3.29 -19.93
N SER A 57 10.91 -3.49 -18.63
CA SER A 57 10.23 -4.56 -17.89
C SER A 57 8.72 -4.34 -17.95
N VAL A 58 8.12 -4.76 -19.06
CA VAL A 58 6.68 -5.01 -19.11
C VAL A 58 6.46 -6.12 -18.10
N SER A 59 5.92 -5.76 -16.93
CA SER A 59 5.44 -6.75 -15.97
C SER A 59 4.55 -7.73 -16.74
N PRO A 60 4.73 -9.05 -16.59
CA PRO A 60 3.89 -10.00 -17.29
C PRO A 60 2.42 -9.65 -17.01
N PRO A 61 1.54 -9.73 -18.02
CA PRO A 61 0.12 -9.45 -17.82
C PRO A 61 -0.39 -10.27 -16.64
N ARG A 62 -1.23 -9.67 -15.78
CA ARG A 62 -1.75 -10.40 -14.62
C ARG A 62 -2.51 -11.62 -15.14
N PRO A 63 -2.57 -12.74 -14.41
CA PRO A 63 -3.34 -13.91 -14.80
C PRO A 63 -4.82 -13.63 -15.12
N TYR A 64 -5.34 -12.46 -14.71
CA TYR A 64 -6.69 -11.98 -14.97
C TYR A 64 -6.83 -11.07 -16.19
N ASP A 65 -5.72 -10.51 -16.70
CA ASP A 65 -5.72 -9.63 -17.88
C ASP A 65 -5.76 -10.45 -19.20
N ALA A 66 -5.54 -11.77 -19.13
CA ALA A 66 -5.55 -12.69 -20.26
C ALA A 66 -6.92 -13.39 -20.51
N TRP A 67 -7.99 -12.97 -19.82
CA TRP A 67 -9.35 -13.52 -20.03
C TRP A 67 -10.08 -12.82 -21.19
N GLY A 68 -9.35 -12.54 -22.26
CA GLY A 68 -9.86 -11.93 -23.48
C GLY A 68 -10.35 -12.99 -24.46
N ALA A 69 -11.67 -13.10 -24.55
CA ALA A 69 -12.44 -13.55 -25.71
C ALA A 69 -12.15 -14.95 -26.25
N GLU A 70 -12.89 -15.95 -25.75
CA GLU A 70 -13.76 -16.78 -26.60
C GLU A 70 -14.59 -17.76 -25.74
N THR A 71 -15.91 -17.69 -25.97
CA THR A 71 -16.99 -18.56 -25.50
C THR A 71 -17.49 -18.44 -24.05
N HIS A 72 -18.82 -18.31 -23.96
CA HIS A 72 -19.74 -18.32 -22.82
C HIS A 72 -19.92 -17.00 -22.04
N SER A 73 -21.02 -16.31 -22.36
CA SER A 73 -21.70 -15.33 -21.50
C SER A 73 -22.21 -16.04 -20.23
N ALA A 74 -21.29 -16.41 -19.34
CA ALA A 74 -21.56 -17.15 -18.12
C ALA A 74 -20.90 -16.47 -16.93
N VAL A 75 -21.54 -16.54 -15.76
CA VAL A 75 -20.99 -16.02 -14.52
C VAL A 75 -19.72 -16.81 -14.17
N CYS A 76 -18.57 -16.16 -14.21
CA CYS A 76 -17.29 -16.77 -13.84
C CYS A 76 -17.19 -16.92 -12.31
N HIS A 77 -17.34 -18.16 -11.83
CA HIS A 77 -17.14 -18.48 -10.41
C HIS A 77 -15.65 -18.64 -10.09
N GLY A 78 -15.05 -17.58 -9.57
CA GLY A 78 -13.69 -17.62 -9.04
C GLY A 78 -13.61 -18.46 -7.76
N ARG A 79 -13.04 -19.66 -7.85
CA ARG A 79 -13.08 -20.68 -6.77
C ARG A 79 -12.08 -20.42 -5.63
N GLY A 80 -11.03 -19.65 -5.88
CA GLY A 80 -9.99 -19.33 -4.89
C GLY A 80 -10.41 -18.23 -3.89
N PRO A 81 -9.73 -18.15 -2.73
CA PRO A 81 -9.96 -17.10 -1.74
C PRO A 81 -9.68 -15.70 -2.29
N THR A 82 -8.64 -15.55 -3.12
CA THR A 82 -8.33 -14.28 -3.79
C THR A 82 -9.42 -13.80 -4.75
N PRO A 83 -9.85 -14.58 -5.77
CA PRO A 83 -10.91 -14.13 -6.66
C PRO A 83 -12.23 -13.91 -5.94
N SER A 84 -12.61 -14.76 -4.98
CA SER A 84 -13.85 -14.56 -4.21
C SER A 84 -13.82 -13.25 -3.42
N SER A 85 -12.70 -12.94 -2.75
CA SER A 85 -12.53 -11.66 -2.04
C SER A 85 -12.54 -10.47 -3.00
N TRP A 86 -11.93 -10.61 -4.18
CA TRP A 86 -11.93 -9.57 -5.20
C TRP A 86 -13.35 -9.32 -5.76
N SER A 87 -14.11 -10.37 -6.04
CA SER A 87 -15.51 -10.27 -6.49
C SER A 87 -16.40 -9.62 -5.45
N LEU A 88 -16.25 -9.97 -4.17
CA LEU A 88 -16.98 -9.34 -3.07
C LEU A 88 -16.69 -7.83 -3.00
N LEU A 89 -15.41 -7.44 -3.07
CA LEU A 89 -15.01 -6.03 -3.05
C LEU A 89 -15.47 -5.29 -4.32
N ALA A 90 -15.37 -5.91 -5.49
CA ALA A 90 -15.86 -5.33 -6.74
C ALA A 90 -17.39 -5.14 -6.75
N GLY A 91 -18.14 -5.98 -6.03
CA GLY A 91 -19.58 -5.82 -5.82
C GLY A 91 -19.93 -4.60 -4.96
N MET A 92 -19.02 -4.16 -4.08
CA MET A 92 -19.21 -2.95 -3.25
C MET A 92 -18.85 -1.65 -3.99
N LEU A 93 -18.24 -1.73 -5.18
CA LEU A 93 -17.80 -0.57 -5.95
C LEU A 93 -18.59 -0.45 -7.28
N PRO A 94 -18.78 0.77 -7.80
CA PRO A 94 -19.35 0.99 -9.12
C PRO A 94 -18.33 0.65 -10.23
N HIS A 95 -17.97 -0.62 -10.34
CA HIS A 95 -16.87 -1.14 -11.18
C HIS A 95 -17.12 -1.03 -12.70
N LYS A 96 -18.36 -0.75 -13.12
CA LYS A 96 -18.68 -0.45 -14.52
C LYS A 96 -18.19 0.94 -14.96
N THR A 97 -18.00 1.86 -14.00
CA THR A 97 -17.48 3.20 -14.28
C THR A 97 -15.94 3.20 -14.35
N LYS A 98 -15.36 4.12 -15.11
CA LYS A 98 -13.89 4.27 -15.20
C LYS A 98 -13.25 4.53 -13.83
N ARG A 99 -13.94 5.29 -12.95
CA ARG A 99 -13.51 5.52 -11.56
C ARG A 99 -13.46 4.22 -10.75
N GLY A 100 -14.47 3.38 -10.88
CA GLY A 100 -14.51 2.07 -10.21
C GLY A 100 -13.42 1.12 -10.71
N GLN A 101 -13.18 1.10 -12.02
CA GLN A 101 -12.08 0.34 -12.62
C GLN A 101 -10.71 0.78 -12.09
N ALA A 102 -10.46 2.09 -12.03
CA ALA A 102 -9.22 2.65 -11.46
C ALA A 102 -9.03 2.31 -9.97
N ALA A 103 -10.13 2.19 -9.20
CA ALA A 103 -10.05 1.78 -7.80
C ALA A 103 -9.68 0.28 -7.67
N LEU A 104 -10.27 -0.58 -8.50
CA LEU A 104 -9.94 -2.01 -8.51
C LEU A 104 -8.52 -2.29 -8.99
N GLU A 105 -7.98 -1.47 -9.90
CA GLU A 105 -6.60 -1.61 -10.36
C GLU A 105 -5.57 -1.41 -9.24
N ARG A 106 -5.89 -0.51 -8.29
CA ARG A 106 -5.07 -0.22 -7.11
C ARG A 106 -5.14 -1.34 -6.07
N LEU A 107 -6.23 -2.10 -6.03
CA LEU A 107 -6.41 -3.22 -5.13
C LEU A 107 -5.61 -4.43 -5.61
N LYS A 108 -4.83 -5.01 -4.70
CA LYS A 108 -4.09 -6.26 -4.93
C LYS A 108 -4.43 -7.23 -3.81
N VAL A 109 -4.90 -8.42 -4.16
CA VAL A 109 -5.28 -9.48 -3.23
C VAL A 109 -4.46 -10.72 -3.56
N PHE A 110 -3.90 -11.38 -2.55
CA PHE A 110 -3.05 -12.57 -2.70
C PHE A 110 -3.46 -13.69 -1.74
N ASP A 111 -3.23 -14.95 -2.15
CA ASP A 111 -3.40 -16.14 -1.32
C ASP A 111 -2.06 -16.46 -0.69
N GLY A 112 -1.99 -16.35 0.64
CA GLY A 112 -0.70 -16.33 1.35
C GLY A 112 0.05 -15.00 1.15
N ILE A 113 1.35 -15.01 1.45
CA ILE A 113 2.16 -13.78 1.50
C ILE A 113 3.35 -13.93 0.54
N PRO A 114 3.22 -13.45 -0.71
CA PRO A 114 4.29 -13.56 -1.68
C PRO A 114 5.47 -12.62 -1.36
N PRO A 115 6.71 -12.95 -1.78
CA PRO A 115 7.80 -11.97 -1.86
C PRO A 115 7.35 -10.90 -2.87
N PRO A 116 7.27 -9.59 -2.57
CA PRO A 116 8.05 -8.73 -1.65
C PRO A 116 7.33 -8.29 -0.35
N TYR A 117 6.17 -8.87 -0.02
CA TYR A 117 5.33 -8.46 1.11
C TYR A 117 5.64 -9.22 2.41
N ASP A 118 6.36 -10.33 2.30
CA ASP A 118 6.81 -11.17 3.42
C ASP A 118 7.67 -10.41 4.45
N LYS A 119 8.52 -9.50 3.99
CA LYS A 119 9.43 -8.67 4.81
C LYS A 119 8.78 -7.40 5.35
N ARG A 120 7.62 -6.99 4.84
CA ARG A 120 6.94 -5.75 5.24
C ARG A 120 6.10 -5.96 6.50
N LYS A 121 6.01 -4.94 7.35
CA LYS A 121 5.08 -4.95 8.48
C LYS A 121 3.64 -4.92 7.94
N ARG A 122 2.87 -5.94 8.29
CA ARG A 122 1.46 -6.04 7.91
C ARG A 122 0.61 -5.31 8.92
N MET A 123 -0.38 -4.57 8.42
CA MET A 123 -1.36 -3.87 9.25
C MET A 123 -2.60 -4.73 9.45
N VAL A 124 -3.32 -4.46 10.53
CA VAL A 124 -4.56 -5.14 10.88
C VAL A 124 -5.64 -4.08 11.00
N VAL A 125 -6.86 -4.38 10.53
CA VAL A 125 -8.02 -3.51 10.68
C VAL A 125 -8.85 -4.00 11.88
N PRO A 126 -8.77 -3.33 13.06
CA PRO A 126 -9.43 -3.82 14.28
C PRO A 126 -10.94 -3.92 14.13
N ALA A 127 -11.53 -2.98 13.38
CA ALA A 127 -12.95 -2.93 13.08
C ALA A 127 -13.47 -4.14 12.26
N ALA A 128 -12.59 -4.94 11.66
CA ALA A 128 -12.97 -6.13 10.89
C ALA A 128 -12.51 -7.45 11.55
N LEU A 129 -11.91 -7.38 12.75
CA LEU A 129 -11.42 -8.57 13.42
C LEU A 129 -12.56 -9.42 13.97
N LYS A 130 -12.48 -10.73 13.70
CA LYS A 130 -13.41 -11.74 14.25
C LYS A 130 -13.55 -11.64 15.77
N VAL A 131 -12.43 -11.52 16.50
CA VAL A 131 -12.43 -11.46 17.98
C VAL A 131 -13.16 -10.22 18.52
N VAL A 132 -13.22 -9.14 17.74
CA VAL A 132 -13.89 -7.91 18.12
C VAL A 132 -15.37 -7.94 17.73
N ARG A 133 -15.70 -8.46 16.54
CA ARG A 133 -17.05 -8.38 15.97
C ARG A 133 -17.97 -9.54 16.31
N LEU A 134 -17.42 -10.73 16.55
CA LEU A 134 -18.21 -11.94 16.76
C LEU A 134 -18.16 -12.39 18.22
N LYS A 135 -19.31 -12.79 18.77
CA LYS A 135 -19.37 -13.44 20.09
C LYS A 135 -18.62 -14.78 20.06
N PRO A 136 -17.89 -15.15 21.13
CA PRO A 136 -17.06 -16.35 21.15
C PRO A 136 -17.84 -17.66 20.97
N THR A 137 -19.13 -17.67 21.30
CA THR A 137 -20.01 -18.85 21.18
C THR A 137 -20.53 -19.11 19.76
N ARG A 138 -20.35 -18.17 18.82
CA ARG A 138 -20.90 -18.29 17.46
C ARG A 138 -19.92 -19.06 16.55
N LYS A 139 -20.46 -20.02 15.80
CA LYS A 139 -19.72 -20.79 14.79
C LYS A 139 -19.29 -19.85 13.65
N PHE A 140 -18.11 -20.11 13.08
CA PHE A 140 -17.57 -19.38 11.92
C PHE A 140 -16.93 -20.36 10.94
N ALA A 141 -16.75 -19.93 9.70
CA ALA A 141 -16.12 -20.73 8.65
C ALA A 141 -14.77 -20.15 8.23
N PHE A 142 -13.86 -21.02 7.81
CA PHE A 142 -12.59 -20.62 7.22
C PHE A 142 -12.74 -20.53 5.70
N LEU A 143 -12.47 -19.36 5.12
CA LEU A 143 -12.57 -19.16 3.68
C LEU A 143 -11.68 -20.12 2.90
N GLY A 144 -10.46 -20.41 3.39
CA GLY A 144 -9.55 -21.36 2.74
C GLY A 144 -10.07 -22.80 2.71
N ARG A 145 -10.85 -23.22 3.72
CA ARG A 145 -11.49 -24.55 3.74
C ARG A 145 -12.66 -24.61 2.75
N LEU A 146 -13.54 -23.60 2.80
CA LEU A 146 -14.67 -23.51 1.87
C LEU A 146 -14.20 -23.47 0.42
N ALA A 147 -13.16 -22.67 0.13
CA ALA A 147 -12.60 -22.57 -1.21
C ALA A 147 -12.10 -23.94 -1.71
N HIS A 148 -11.42 -24.71 -0.86
CA HIS A 148 -10.97 -26.07 -1.22
C HIS A 148 -12.13 -27.01 -1.54
N GLU A 149 -13.19 -27.01 -0.72
CA GLU A 149 -14.40 -27.82 -0.93
C GLU A 149 -15.11 -27.45 -2.25
N VAL A 150 -15.08 -26.18 -2.66
CA VAL A 150 -15.67 -25.70 -3.94
C VAL A 150 -14.75 -25.97 -5.16
N GLY A 151 -13.53 -26.46 -4.93
CA GLY A 151 -12.59 -26.87 -5.99
C GLY A 151 -11.36 -25.98 -6.17
N TRP A 152 -10.94 -25.23 -5.14
CA TRP A 152 -9.65 -24.57 -5.12
C TRP A 152 -8.51 -25.58 -4.89
N LYS A 153 -7.71 -25.80 -5.94
CA LYS A 153 -6.67 -26.85 -5.97
C LYS A 153 -5.37 -26.51 -5.21
N TYR A 154 -5.09 -25.24 -4.97
CA TYR A 154 -3.76 -24.78 -4.52
C TYR A 154 -3.60 -24.74 -2.99
N GLN A 155 -4.56 -25.24 -2.20
CA GLN A 155 -4.52 -25.16 -0.74
C GLN A 155 -3.23 -25.75 -0.14
N ALA A 156 -2.83 -26.95 -0.57
CA ALA A 156 -1.64 -27.64 -0.06
C ALA A 156 -0.32 -26.95 -0.46
N ILE A 157 -0.28 -26.36 -1.66
CA ILE A 157 0.91 -25.62 -2.12
C ILE A 157 1.04 -24.33 -1.32
N THR A 158 -0.06 -23.62 -1.08
CA THR A 158 -0.03 -22.40 -0.25
C THR A 158 0.36 -22.70 1.19
N SER A 159 -0.10 -23.80 1.79
CA SER A 159 0.28 -24.15 3.17
C SER A 159 1.78 -24.43 3.32
N THR A 160 2.36 -25.22 2.40
CA THR A 160 3.80 -25.52 2.42
C THR A 160 4.67 -24.28 2.21
N LEU A 161 4.25 -23.36 1.34
CA LEU A 161 4.96 -22.08 1.14
C LEU A 161 4.84 -21.15 2.36
N GLU A 162 3.69 -21.11 3.01
CA GLU A 162 3.47 -20.34 4.24
C GLU A 162 4.26 -20.89 5.43
N GLU A 163 4.45 -22.21 5.52
CA GLU A 163 5.32 -22.85 6.53
C GLU A 163 6.78 -22.43 6.34
N LYS A 164 7.32 -22.58 5.12
CA LYS A 164 8.68 -22.09 4.77
C LYS A 164 8.85 -20.61 5.11
N ARG A 165 7.82 -19.79 4.88
CA ARG A 165 7.84 -18.36 5.21
C ARG A 165 7.84 -18.12 6.73
N LYS A 166 7.06 -18.87 7.50
CA LYS A 166 7.01 -18.77 8.97
C LYS A 166 8.33 -19.17 9.63
N GLU A 167 9.00 -20.20 9.11
CA GLU A 167 10.34 -20.60 9.59
C GLU A 167 11.36 -19.46 9.42
N LYS A 168 11.43 -18.87 8.22
CA LYS A 168 12.27 -17.69 7.95
C LYS A 168 11.93 -16.52 8.87
N ALA A 169 10.63 -16.27 9.09
CA ALA A 169 10.17 -15.22 9.99
C ALA A 169 10.55 -15.48 11.46
N LYS A 170 10.52 -16.75 11.91
CA LYS A 170 10.93 -17.16 13.27
C LYS A 170 12.42 -16.92 13.48
N LEU A 171 13.26 -17.27 12.51
CA LEU A 171 14.70 -16.99 12.55
C LEU A 171 14.98 -15.48 12.63
N HIS A 172 14.30 -14.68 11.80
CA HIS A 172 14.41 -13.23 11.83
C HIS A 172 13.97 -12.65 13.18
N TYR A 173 12.84 -13.11 13.73
CA TYR A 173 12.34 -12.65 15.03
C TYR A 173 13.31 -12.96 16.17
N ASN A 174 13.90 -14.15 16.19
CA ASN A 174 14.90 -14.53 17.19
C ASN A 174 16.14 -13.64 17.12
N LYS A 175 16.63 -13.33 15.91
CA LYS A 175 17.72 -12.36 15.72
C LYS A 175 17.33 -10.97 16.22
N LYS A 176 16.15 -10.47 15.86
CA LYS A 176 15.63 -9.18 16.33
C LYS A 176 15.51 -9.11 17.86
N LYS A 177 15.02 -10.18 18.50
CA LYS A 177 14.90 -10.25 19.97
C LYS A 177 16.27 -10.17 20.65
N LYS A 178 17.29 -10.86 20.11
CA LYS A 178 18.68 -10.77 20.61
C LYS A 178 19.23 -9.36 20.45
N LEU A 179 19.06 -8.74 19.28
CA LEU A 179 19.50 -7.38 19.02
C LEU A 179 18.83 -6.37 19.95
N MET A 180 17.52 -6.47 20.18
CA MET A 180 16.84 -5.57 21.13
C MET A 180 17.34 -5.74 22.56
N LYS A 181 17.71 -6.97 22.98
CA LYS A 181 18.30 -7.18 24.31
C LYS A 181 19.66 -6.49 24.43
N LEU A 182 20.50 -6.62 23.39
CA LEU A 182 21.83 -5.98 23.35
C LEU A 182 21.72 -4.46 23.31
N GLN A 183 20.79 -3.90 22.52
CA GLN A 183 20.53 -2.47 22.48
C GLN A 183 20.13 -1.93 23.86
N LYS A 184 19.20 -2.59 24.56
CA LYS A 184 18.83 -2.20 25.93
C LYS A 184 20.00 -2.28 26.91
N GLN A 185 20.90 -3.24 26.76
CA GLN A 185 22.10 -3.31 27.61
C GLN A 185 23.06 -2.16 27.30
N ALA A 186 23.25 -1.84 26.02
CA ALA A 186 24.10 -0.73 25.59
C ALA A 186 23.55 0.63 26.06
N GLU A 187 22.22 0.83 25.98
CA GLU A 187 21.54 2.02 26.50
C GLU A 187 21.83 2.23 27.99
N LYS A 188 21.72 1.17 28.81
CA LYS A 188 22.06 1.22 30.25
C LYS A 188 23.52 1.54 30.50
N ASN A 189 24.43 0.92 29.75
CA ASN A 189 25.86 1.15 29.93
C ASN A 189 26.28 2.60 29.59
N VAL A 190 25.54 3.29 28.72
CA VAL A 190 25.87 4.65 28.24
C VAL A 190 24.99 5.72 28.89
N GLU A 191 24.10 5.36 29.82
CA GLU A 191 23.09 6.23 30.44
C GLU A 191 23.65 7.58 30.90
N GLY A 192 24.80 7.59 31.58
CA GLY A 192 25.43 8.82 32.07
C GLY A 192 25.81 9.82 30.95
N LYS A 193 26.15 9.35 29.75
CA LYS A 193 26.48 10.22 28.61
C LYS A 193 25.23 10.73 27.87
N ILE A 194 24.12 9.98 27.93
CA ILE A 194 22.88 10.31 27.21
C ILE A 194 21.84 11.03 28.09
N ALA A 195 22.07 11.13 29.39
CA ALA A 195 21.13 11.71 30.37
C ALA A 195 20.54 13.06 29.93
N ARG A 196 21.38 13.99 29.48
CA ARG A 196 20.93 15.30 29.00
C ARG A 196 19.90 15.19 27.86
N TYR A 197 20.06 14.23 26.95
CA TYR A 197 19.14 14.03 25.82
C TYR A 197 17.87 13.29 26.24
N THR A 198 17.99 12.33 27.15
CA THR A 198 16.83 11.58 27.66
C THR A 198 15.90 12.47 28.47
N ASP A 199 16.41 13.43 29.24
CA ASP A 199 15.60 14.39 29.99
C ASP A 199 14.75 15.28 29.07
N VAL A 200 15.34 15.77 27.98
CA VAL A 200 14.60 16.52 26.94
C VAL A 200 13.50 15.64 26.33
N LEU A 201 13.82 14.38 26.00
CA LEU A 201 12.83 13.45 25.42
C LEU A 201 11.70 13.08 26.39
N LYS A 202 11.97 13.02 27.70
CA LYS A 202 10.98 12.84 28.76
C LYS A 202 10.06 14.05 28.89
N GLN A 203 10.62 15.27 28.79
CA GLN A 203 9.83 16.50 28.81
C GLN A 203 8.77 16.52 27.69
N TYR A 204 9.10 16.00 26.51
CA TYR A 204 8.15 15.86 25.38
C TYR A 204 7.31 14.58 25.42
N GLY A 205 7.44 13.74 26.45
CA GLY A 205 6.65 12.50 26.62
C GLY A 205 6.96 11.40 25.60
N ILE A 206 8.10 11.47 24.91
CA ILE A 206 8.52 10.46 23.91
C ILE A 206 9.06 9.21 24.61
N LEU A 207 9.79 9.41 25.69
CA LEU A 207 10.26 8.38 26.60
C LEU A 207 9.48 8.49 27.90
N VAL A 208 8.85 7.39 28.31
CA VAL A 208 8.14 7.23 29.59
C VAL A 208 8.96 6.28 30.46
#